data_AF-A0A6J8D3Y3-F1
#
_entry.id   AF-A0A6J8D3Y3-F1
#
_cell.length_a   1.000
_cell.length_b   1.000
_cell.length_c   1.000
_cell.angle_alpha   90.00
_cell.angle_beta   90.00
_cell.angle_gamma   90.00
#
_symmetry.space_group_name_H-M   'P 1'
#
loop_
_entity.id
_entity.type
_entity.pdbx_description
1 polymer ?
#
loop_
_entity_poly.entity_id
_entity_poly.type
_entity_poly.pdbx_seq_one_letter_code
_entity_poly.pdbx_strand_id
1 'polypeptide(L)'
;MVECSCCGSGVLEVKCPLSIAHTIPSHENLTYLVKEGSNITLHRNHNYYTQIKGQMAICNKQWCDFFVFTKHGHHLERILFQKDYWEKIVSNLENFFLKYVVVELLTQDIKKKVAHTETSSGMKSISNSIPLLAISTCKPTKPTQAKGKKLNKGRKKQTCLEIDELDNNCESDYSIGCDKCRKWFHWGCIGFDGMLNMDKWYCDDCETSKENSL
;
A
#
# COMPACT_ATOMS: atom_id res chain seq x y z
N MET A 1 -8.14 -16.75 -13.60
CA MET A 1 -8.65 -16.34 -14.93
C MET A 1 -10.14 -16.63 -14.99
N VAL A 2 -10.85 -15.98 -15.91
CA VAL A 2 -12.29 -16.13 -16.15
C VAL A 2 -12.53 -16.37 -17.65
N GLU A 3 -13.65 -16.99 -18.02
CA GLU A 3 -13.98 -17.31 -19.40
C GLU A 3 -15.27 -16.59 -19.83
N CYS A 4 -15.29 -15.98 -21.01
CA CYS A 4 -16.51 -15.59 -21.72
C CYS A 4 -16.66 -16.44 -22.97
N SER A 5 -17.87 -16.96 -23.21
CA SER A 5 -18.23 -17.59 -24.48
C SER A 5 -18.00 -16.66 -25.69
N CYS A 6 -18.05 -15.36 -25.46
CA CYS A 6 -17.90 -14.29 -26.44
C CYS A 6 -16.46 -13.82 -26.69
N CYS A 7 -15.64 -13.76 -25.63
CA CYS A 7 -14.34 -13.09 -25.64
C CYS A 7 -13.18 -14.02 -25.26
N GLY A 8 -13.46 -15.32 -25.06
CA GLY A 8 -12.49 -16.30 -24.59
C GLY A 8 -12.05 -16.04 -23.15
N SER A 9 -10.79 -16.34 -22.86
CA SER A 9 -10.20 -16.26 -21.53
C SER A 9 -9.70 -14.84 -21.19
N GLY A 10 -9.96 -14.39 -19.96
CA GLY A 10 -9.56 -13.08 -19.45
C GLY A 10 -9.01 -13.12 -18.03
N VAL A 11 -8.47 -11.98 -17.59
CA VAL A 11 -8.05 -11.75 -16.20
C VAL A 11 -9.26 -11.29 -15.39
N LEU A 12 -9.27 -11.62 -14.09
CA LEU A 12 -10.21 -11.06 -13.13
C LEU A 12 -9.39 -10.46 -11.99
N GLU A 13 -9.55 -9.17 -11.75
CA GLU A 13 -8.93 -8.44 -10.63
C GLU A 13 -10.06 -8.03 -9.66
N VAL A 14 -10.05 -8.60 -8.45
CA VAL A 14 -11.08 -8.35 -7.44
C VAL A 14 -10.55 -7.42 -6.35
N LYS A 15 -11.34 -6.42 -5.98
CA LYS A 15 -11.09 -5.55 -4.82
C LYS A 15 -12.28 -5.58 -3.87
N CYS A 16 -12.02 -5.65 -2.57
CA CYS A 16 -13.04 -5.66 -1.52
C CYS A 16 -12.67 -4.61 -0.45
N PRO A 17 -12.75 -3.31 -0.76
CA PRO A 17 -12.30 -2.24 0.13
C PRO A 17 -13.08 -2.25 1.45
N LEU A 18 -12.37 -2.43 2.56
CA LEU A 18 -13.01 -2.46 3.88
C LEU A 18 -13.59 -1.10 4.28
N SER A 19 -13.00 0.00 3.81
CA SER A 19 -13.43 1.38 4.04
C SER A 19 -14.89 1.64 3.67
N ILE A 20 -15.41 0.91 2.68
CA ILE A 20 -16.78 1.00 2.19
C ILE A 20 -17.56 -0.31 2.33
N ALA A 21 -17.16 -1.19 3.25
CA ALA A 21 -17.76 -2.52 3.41
C ALA A 21 -19.28 -2.50 3.68
N HIS A 22 -19.86 -1.34 4.01
CA HIS A 22 -21.27 -1.14 4.34
C HIS A 22 -22.01 -0.21 3.36
N THR A 23 -21.38 0.12 2.22
CA THR A 23 -21.96 0.98 1.18
C THR A 23 -21.72 0.39 -0.21
N ILE A 24 -22.40 0.93 -1.23
CA ILE A 24 -22.23 0.52 -2.62
C ILE A 24 -20.99 1.23 -3.20
N PRO A 25 -20.09 0.52 -3.90
CA PRO A 25 -18.95 1.14 -4.57
C PRO A 25 -19.38 2.28 -5.51
N SER A 26 -18.77 3.46 -5.37
CA SER A 26 -19.03 4.60 -6.23
C SER A 26 -17.80 5.51 -6.33
N HIS A 27 -17.79 6.39 -7.33
CA HIS A 27 -16.79 7.45 -7.47
C HIS A 27 -16.78 8.47 -6.31
N GLU A 28 -17.83 8.51 -5.48
CA GLU A 28 -17.90 9.42 -4.32
C GLU A 28 -17.18 8.86 -3.09
N ASN A 29 -17.04 7.53 -3.01
CA ASN A 29 -16.48 6.85 -1.85
C ASN A 29 -15.19 6.06 -2.15
N LEU A 30 -14.78 5.95 -3.42
CA LEU A 30 -13.53 5.33 -3.85
C LEU A 30 -12.76 6.27 -4.77
N THR A 31 -11.58 6.70 -4.34
CA THR A 31 -10.73 7.68 -5.05
C THR A 31 -10.20 7.16 -6.39
N TYR A 32 -10.16 5.84 -6.56
CA TYR A 32 -9.74 5.19 -7.80
C TYR A 32 -10.86 5.01 -8.80
N LEU A 33 -12.11 5.33 -8.47
CA LEU A 33 -13.23 5.35 -9.41
C LEU A 33 -13.54 6.79 -9.82
N VAL A 34 -13.72 7.03 -11.11
CA VAL A 34 -14.11 8.33 -11.67
C VAL A 34 -15.40 8.22 -12.46
N LYS A 35 -16.15 9.31 -12.51
CA LYS A 35 -17.37 9.42 -13.31
C LYS A 35 -17.07 10.15 -14.62
N GLU A 36 -17.22 9.44 -15.73
CA GLU A 36 -17.08 9.97 -17.09
C GLU A 36 -18.45 9.93 -17.78
N GLY A 37 -19.15 11.07 -17.76
CA GLY A 37 -20.54 11.16 -18.24
C GLY A 37 -21.50 10.35 -17.37
N SER A 38 -22.13 9.34 -17.97
CA SER A 38 -23.01 8.39 -17.26
C SER A 38 -22.28 7.19 -16.68
N ASN A 39 -21.01 6.97 -17.04
CA ASN A 39 -20.27 5.76 -16.69
C ASN A 39 -19.34 6.02 -15.51
N ILE A 40 -19.18 5.01 -14.65
CA ILE A 40 -18.16 4.97 -13.62
C ILE A 40 -17.05 4.05 -14.13
N THR A 41 -15.79 4.48 -14.04
CA THR A 41 -14.63 3.73 -14.53
C THR A 41 -13.46 3.85 -13.56
N LEU A 42 -12.54 2.89 -13.62
CA LEU A 42 -11.25 2.94 -12.95
C LEU A 42 -10.40 4.04 -13.55
N HIS A 43 -9.93 4.94 -12.68
CA HIS A 43 -9.07 6.04 -13.05
C HIS A 43 -7.78 5.55 -13.73
N ARG A 44 -7.52 6.04 -14.95
CA ARG A 44 -6.45 5.53 -15.83
C ARG A 44 -5.03 5.80 -15.32
N ASN A 45 -4.89 6.76 -14.38
CA ASN A 45 -3.63 7.08 -13.72
C ASN A 45 -3.47 6.41 -12.34
N HIS A 46 -4.44 5.57 -11.91
CA HIS A 46 -4.35 4.85 -10.65
C HIS A 46 -3.49 3.59 -10.78
N ASN A 47 -2.78 3.20 -9.71
CA ASN A 47 -1.87 2.06 -9.70
C ASN A 47 -2.55 0.73 -10.10
N TYR A 48 -3.82 0.54 -9.73
CA TYR A 48 -4.59 -0.65 -10.15
C TYR A 48 -4.71 -0.76 -11.66
N TYR A 49 -4.80 0.37 -12.39
CA TYR A 49 -4.87 0.32 -13.85
C TYR A 49 -3.55 -0.23 -14.41
N THR A 50 -2.41 0.27 -13.95
CA THR A 50 -1.09 -0.24 -14.33
C THR A 50 -0.91 -1.72 -13.95
N GLN A 51 -1.36 -2.13 -12.76
CA GLN A 51 -1.31 -3.52 -12.29
C GLN A 51 -2.07 -4.46 -13.24
N ILE A 52 -3.30 -4.08 -13.62
CA ILE A 52 -4.14 -4.85 -14.53
C ILE A 52 -3.48 -4.98 -15.91
N LYS A 53 -2.91 -3.89 -16.45
CA LYS A 53 -2.21 -3.94 -17.75
C LYS A 53 -1.02 -4.90 -17.71
N GLY A 54 -0.25 -4.89 -16.62
CA GLY A 54 0.86 -5.82 -16.40
C GLY A 54 0.39 -7.28 -16.36
N GLN A 55 -0.64 -7.58 -15.57
CA GLN A 55 -1.21 -8.93 -15.50
C GLN A 55 -1.69 -9.43 -16.87
N MET A 56 -2.40 -8.58 -17.61
CA MET A 56 -2.87 -8.90 -18.96
C MET A 56 -1.73 -9.16 -19.94
N ALA A 57 -0.66 -8.35 -19.90
CA ALA A 57 0.52 -8.54 -20.74
C ALA A 57 1.25 -9.84 -20.42
N ILE A 58 1.53 -10.09 -19.13
CA ILE A 58 2.24 -11.30 -18.66
C ILE A 58 1.45 -12.56 -19.03
N CYS A 59 0.12 -12.55 -18.84
CA CYS A 59 -0.74 -13.70 -19.11
C CYS A 59 -1.18 -13.80 -20.57
N ASN A 60 -0.75 -12.89 -21.45
CA ASN A 60 -1.20 -12.76 -22.83
C ASN A 60 -2.73 -12.76 -22.98
N LYS A 61 -3.41 -11.86 -22.26
CA LYS A 61 -4.88 -11.71 -22.28
C LYS A 61 -5.30 -10.36 -22.83
N GLN A 62 -6.40 -10.37 -23.58
CA GLN A 62 -6.90 -9.19 -24.28
C GLN A 62 -7.90 -8.36 -23.46
N TRP A 63 -8.39 -8.90 -22.34
CA TRP A 63 -9.30 -8.21 -21.45
C TRP A 63 -9.13 -8.64 -20.00
N CYS A 64 -9.52 -7.75 -19.09
CA CYS A 64 -9.65 -7.99 -17.66
C CYS A 64 -10.99 -7.46 -17.17
N ASP A 65 -11.65 -8.20 -16.30
CA ASP A 65 -12.74 -7.66 -15.49
C ASP A 65 -12.18 -7.11 -14.19
N PHE A 66 -12.38 -5.82 -13.95
CA PHE A 66 -12.10 -5.16 -12.69
C PHE A 66 -13.38 -5.15 -11.85
N PHE A 67 -13.38 -5.91 -10.76
CA PHE A 67 -14.56 -6.14 -9.94
C PHE A 67 -14.35 -5.63 -8.51
N VAL A 68 -15.09 -4.60 -8.12
CA VAL A 68 -15.10 -4.09 -6.75
C VAL A 68 -16.36 -4.60 -6.06
N PHE A 69 -16.20 -5.31 -4.96
CA PHE A 69 -17.31 -5.94 -4.26
C PHE A 69 -17.45 -5.42 -2.83
N THR A 70 -18.69 -5.21 -2.41
CA THR A 70 -19.09 -5.09 -1.00
C THR A 70 -20.33 -5.93 -0.76
N LYS A 71 -20.72 -6.14 0.50
CA LYS A 71 -21.96 -6.85 0.81
C LYS A 71 -23.24 -6.10 0.37
N HIS A 72 -23.12 -4.82 -0.04
CA HIS A 72 -24.24 -3.98 -0.42
C HIS A 72 -24.35 -3.73 -1.92
N GLY A 73 -23.31 -4.05 -2.69
CA GLY A 73 -23.30 -3.85 -4.12
C GLY A 73 -21.94 -4.12 -4.73
N HIS A 74 -21.81 -3.83 -6.01
CA HIS A 74 -20.57 -4.03 -6.73
C HIS A 74 -20.40 -2.98 -7.84
N HIS A 75 -19.14 -2.81 -8.25
CA HIS A 75 -18.78 -2.15 -9.50
C HIS A 75 -18.04 -3.16 -10.37
N LEU A 76 -18.42 -3.25 -11.64
CA LEU A 76 -17.77 -4.11 -12.63
C LEU A 76 -17.42 -3.28 -13.86
N GLU A 77 -16.15 -3.28 -14.23
CA GLU A 77 -15.67 -2.68 -15.49
C GLU A 77 -14.86 -3.71 -16.28
N ARG A 78 -15.17 -3.85 -17.58
CA ARG A 78 -14.30 -4.58 -18.51
C ARG A 78 -13.25 -3.65 -19.10
N ILE A 79 -11.98 -3.97 -18.85
CA ILE A 79 -10.82 -3.23 -19.33
C ILE A 79 -10.15 -4.01 -20.46
N LEU A 80 -9.99 -3.38 -21.62
CA LEU A 80 -9.34 -3.97 -22.78
C LEU A 80 -7.83 -3.75 -22.77
N PHE A 81 -7.07 -4.66 -23.37
CA PHE A 81 -5.63 -4.50 -23.51
C PHE A 81 -5.32 -3.31 -24.41
N GLN A 82 -4.31 -2.52 -24.03
CA GLN A 82 -3.88 -1.35 -24.80
C GLN A 82 -2.36 -1.45 -25.00
N LYS A 83 -1.96 -1.87 -26.20
CA LYS A 83 -0.57 -2.12 -26.56
C LYS A 83 0.30 -0.88 -26.36
N ASP A 84 -0.15 0.27 -26.87
CA ASP A 84 0.59 1.53 -26.80
C ASP A 84 0.79 2.02 -25.35
N TYR A 85 -0.19 1.74 -24.47
CA TYR A 85 -0.04 2.04 -23.04
C TYR A 85 1.01 1.11 -22.41
N TRP A 86 0.92 -0.19 -22.70
CA TRP A 86 1.86 -1.18 -22.17
C TRP A 86 3.30 -0.93 -22.62
N GLU A 87 3.52 -0.54 -23.87
CA GLU A 87 4.85 -0.24 -24.40
C GLU A 87 5.54 0.91 -23.63
N LYS A 88 4.79 1.94 -23.20
CA LYS A 88 5.31 3.01 -22.34
C LYS A 88 5.73 2.48 -20.97
N ILE A 89 4.94 1.58 -20.39
CA ILE A 89 5.27 0.94 -19.11
C ILE A 89 6.51 0.06 -19.26
N VAL A 90 6.62 -0.74 -20.32
CA VAL A 90 7.80 -1.58 -20.60
C VAL A 90 9.06 -0.73 -20.70
N SER A 91 9.02 0.39 -21.43
CA SER A 91 10.18 1.28 -21.52
C SER A 91 10.63 1.82 -20.16
N ASN A 92 9.68 2.16 -19.28
CA ASN A 92 9.98 2.58 -17.91
C ASN A 92 10.57 1.44 -17.08
N LEU A 93 10.03 0.23 -17.22
CA LEU A 93 10.52 -0.96 -16.53
C LEU A 93 11.92 -1.37 -16.98
N GLU A 94 12.22 -1.29 -18.28
CA GLU A 94 13.55 -1.54 -18.84
C GLU A 94 14.57 -0.52 -18.30
N ASN A 95 14.22 0.77 -18.30
CA ASN A 95 15.05 1.81 -17.72
C ASN A 95 15.31 1.57 -16.23
N PHE A 96 14.27 1.21 -15.46
CA PHE A 96 14.41 0.89 -14.05
C PHE A 96 15.31 -0.33 -13.83
N PHE A 97 15.09 -1.38 -14.62
CA PHE A 97 15.86 -2.62 -14.54
C PHE A 97 17.34 -2.38 -14.83
N LEU A 98 17.67 -1.74 -15.96
CA LEU A 98 19.07 -1.52 -16.34
C LEU A 98 19.78 -0.53 -15.42
N LYS A 99 19.10 0.54 -14.99
CA LYS A 99 19.73 1.61 -14.20
C LYS A 99 19.88 1.27 -12.72
N TYR A 100 18.96 0.51 -12.15
CA TYR A 100 18.94 0.24 -10.71
C TYR A 100 19.09 -1.23 -10.39
N VAL A 101 18.31 -2.12 -11.02
CA VAL A 101 18.32 -3.56 -10.67
C VAL A 101 19.63 -4.21 -11.10
N VAL A 102 20.06 -4.04 -12.35
CA VAL A 102 21.32 -4.61 -12.85
C VAL A 102 22.51 -4.05 -12.08
N VAL A 103 22.52 -2.75 -11.81
CA VAL A 103 23.60 -2.12 -11.03
C VAL A 103 23.68 -2.74 -9.64
N GLU A 104 22.56 -2.83 -8.91
CA GLU A 104 22.54 -3.43 -7.57
C GLU A 104 22.92 -4.92 -7.60
N LEU A 105 22.49 -5.68 -8.61
CA LEU A 105 22.87 -7.09 -8.74
C LEU A 105 24.39 -7.27 -8.89
N LEU A 106 25.07 -6.34 -9.57
CA LEU A 106 26.52 -6.38 -9.77
C LEU A 106 27.30 -5.81 -8.58
N THR A 107 26.87 -4.68 -8.02
CA THR A 107 27.65 -3.98 -6.99
C THR A 107 27.30 -4.41 -5.57
N GLN A 108 26.05 -4.83 -5.34
CA GLN A 108 25.49 -5.15 -4.02
C GLN A 108 25.65 -4.00 -3.01
N ASP A 109 25.66 -2.76 -3.49
CA ASP A 109 25.97 -1.59 -2.65
C ASP A 109 24.88 -1.34 -1.61
N ILE A 110 23.61 -1.60 -1.94
CA ILE A 110 22.51 -1.49 -0.97
C ILE A 110 22.71 -2.55 0.13
N LYS A 111 23.00 -3.80 -0.24
CA LYS A 111 23.26 -4.88 0.75
C LYS A 111 24.43 -4.56 1.68
N LYS A 112 25.54 -4.07 1.12
CA LYS A 112 26.73 -3.68 1.90
C LYS A 112 26.38 -2.55 2.89
N LYS A 113 25.65 -1.53 2.45
CA LYS A 113 25.24 -0.40 3.30
C LYS A 113 24.36 -0.86 4.47
N VAL A 114 23.38 -1.73 4.21
CA VAL A 114 22.49 -2.28 5.25
C VAL A 114 23.28 -3.12 6.26
N ALA A 115 24.19 -3.99 5.79
CA ALA A 115 25.03 -4.79 6.67
C ALA A 115 25.95 -3.93 7.56
N HIS A 116 26.48 -2.82 7.04
CA HIS A 116 27.32 -1.91 7.82
C HIS A 116 26.55 -1.10 8.86
N THR A 117 25.30 -0.74 8.60
CA THR A 117 24.46 -0.02 9.57
C THR A 117 24.08 -0.86 10.79
N GLU A 118 24.00 -2.19 10.65
CA GLU A 118 23.69 -3.10 11.77
C GLU A 118 24.91 -3.36 12.68
N THR A 119 26.13 -3.18 12.17
CA THR A 119 27.37 -3.39 12.96
C THR A 119 27.88 -2.16 13.72
N SER A 120 27.31 -0.97 13.52
CA SER A 120 27.83 0.30 14.08
C SER A 120 27.08 0.85 15.30
N SER A 121 26.33 0.02 16.04
CA SER A 121 25.88 0.37 17.40
C SER A 121 27.00 0.30 18.47
N GLY A 122 28.28 0.31 18.05
CA GLY A 122 29.45 0.47 18.90
C GLY A 122 30.11 1.83 18.68
N MET A 123 30.01 2.69 19.69
CA MET A 123 30.59 4.04 19.84
C MET A 123 31.85 4.36 18.99
N LYS A 124 31.90 5.55 18.36
CA LYS A 124 32.93 6.59 18.60
C LYS A 124 32.74 7.87 17.77
N SER A 125 33.36 8.92 18.32
CA SER A 125 33.22 10.36 18.14
C SER A 125 34.06 11.00 17.01
N ILE A 126 33.46 12.00 16.34
CA ILE A 126 33.97 13.31 15.82
C ILE A 126 35.40 13.39 15.22
N SER A 127 35.53 13.82 13.96
CA SER A 127 36.08 15.16 13.57
C SER A 127 36.18 15.37 12.04
N ASN A 128 36.06 16.64 11.64
CA ASN A 128 35.79 17.17 10.30
C ASN A 128 37.01 17.24 9.35
N SER A 129 36.79 17.14 8.03
CA SER A 129 37.23 18.14 7.02
C SER A 129 36.73 17.78 5.58
N ILE A 130 36.15 18.76 4.89
CA ILE A 130 35.62 18.72 3.50
C ILE A 130 36.64 19.38 2.53
N PRO A 131 36.61 19.17 1.20
CA PRO A 131 35.85 20.06 0.28
C PRO A 131 35.20 19.32 -0.93
N LEU A 132 33.88 19.36 -1.16
CA LEU A 132 33.06 20.28 -1.97
C LEU A 132 33.46 20.43 -3.46
N LEU A 133 32.63 19.90 -4.37
CA LEU A 133 32.37 20.48 -5.69
C LEU A 133 30.85 20.44 -5.98
N ALA A 134 30.34 21.54 -6.52
CA ALA A 134 28.97 22.00 -6.40
C ALA A 134 27.98 21.42 -7.43
N ILE A 135 26.76 21.09 -6.99
CA ILE A 135 25.55 21.08 -7.84
C ILE A 135 24.38 21.71 -7.08
N SER A 136 23.78 22.71 -7.75
CA SER A 136 22.50 23.43 -7.59
C SER A 136 21.61 23.13 -6.37
N THR A 137 21.29 24.21 -5.64
CA THR A 137 20.58 24.26 -4.36
C THR A 137 19.04 24.20 -4.49
N CYS A 138 18.41 23.28 -3.75
CA CYS A 138 17.07 23.46 -3.18
C CYS A 138 17.20 23.52 -1.65
N LYS A 139 16.56 24.51 -1.01
CA LYS A 139 16.81 24.94 0.37
C LYS A 139 16.48 23.85 1.42
N PRO A 140 17.40 23.52 2.35
CA PRO A 140 17.09 22.71 3.52
C PRO A 140 16.48 23.55 4.64
N THR A 141 15.30 23.14 5.13
CA THR A 141 14.70 23.65 6.37
C THR A 141 15.39 23.02 7.59
N LYS A 142 15.71 23.87 8.59
CA LYS A 142 16.50 23.52 9.78
C LYS A 142 15.81 22.50 10.70
N PRO A 143 16.58 21.63 11.39
CA PRO A 143 16.05 20.75 12.41
C PRO A 143 15.65 21.58 13.64
N THR A 144 14.36 21.59 13.95
CA THR A 144 13.87 22.18 15.22
C THR A 144 13.89 21.09 16.29
N GLN A 145 14.53 21.41 17.41
CA GLN A 145 14.70 20.55 18.57
C GLN A 145 13.35 19.96 19.02
N ALA A 146 13.26 18.62 19.04
CA ALA A 146 12.13 17.90 19.59
C ALA A 146 12.05 18.15 21.11
N LYS A 147 11.22 19.11 21.51
CA LYS A 147 10.74 19.20 22.89
C LYS A 147 9.86 17.98 23.13
N GLY A 148 10.21 17.16 24.12
CA GLY A 148 9.38 16.06 24.59
C GLY A 148 7.94 16.52 24.79
N LYS A 149 7.01 15.91 24.05
CA LYS A 149 5.58 16.16 24.22
C LYS A 149 4.95 14.94 24.88
N LYS A 150 4.33 15.26 26.01
CA LYS A 150 3.60 14.40 26.94
C LYS A 150 2.62 13.47 26.23
N LEU A 151 2.45 12.28 26.82
CA LEU A 151 1.36 11.34 26.54
C LEU A 151 0.01 12.07 26.44
N ASN A 152 -0.57 12.10 25.25
CA ASN A 152 -1.96 12.49 25.08
C ASN A 152 -2.86 11.29 25.38
N LYS A 153 -3.30 11.19 26.64
CA LYS A 153 -4.50 10.45 27.02
C LYS A 153 -5.69 11.05 26.26
N GLY A 154 -6.29 10.30 25.33
CA GLY A 154 -7.58 10.68 24.74
C GLY A 154 -7.72 10.61 23.21
N ARG A 155 -6.84 9.93 22.47
CA ARG A 155 -7.18 9.57 21.08
C ARG A 155 -8.19 8.42 21.12
N LYS A 156 -9.40 8.65 20.60
CA LYS A 156 -10.38 7.59 20.32
C LYS A 156 -9.65 6.49 19.54
N LYS A 157 -9.73 5.24 20.01
CA LYS A 157 -9.15 4.06 19.35
C LYS A 157 -9.84 3.90 17.99
N GLN A 158 -9.29 4.56 16.97
CA GLN A 158 -9.83 4.51 15.61
C GLN A 158 -9.54 3.12 15.03
N THR A 159 -10.55 2.55 14.38
CA THR A 159 -10.37 1.44 13.47
C THR A 159 -9.53 1.93 12.31
N CYS A 160 -8.35 1.34 12.12
CA CYS A 160 -7.50 1.62 10.98
C CYS A 160 -8.02 0.77 9.83
N LEU A 161 -8.99 1.31 9.11
CA LEU A 161 -9.46 0.73 7.87
C LEU A 161 -8.33 0.88 6.85
N GLU A 162 -8.17 -0.17 6.07
CA GLU A 162 -7.13 -0.38 5.06
C GLU A 162 -6.69 0.94 4.43
N ILE A 163 -5.38 1.11 4.42
CA ILE A 163 -4.63 2.13 3.70
C ILE A 163 -5.17 2.20 2.26
N ASP A 164 -6.16 3.04 2.00
CA ASP A 164 -5.96 3.93 0.87
C ASP A 164 -4.76 4.79 1.31
N GLU A 165 -3.83 5.10 0.42
CA GLU A 165 -2.74 6.07 0.69
C GLU A 165 -1.42 5.44 1.19
N LEU A 166 -0.63 4.90 0.24
CA LEU A 166 0.83 5.03 0.34
C LEU A 166 1.19 6.52 0.31
N ASP A 167 0.92 7.24 1.40
CA ASP A 167 1.75 8.39 1.75
C ASP A 167 3.15 7.84 1.97
N ASN A 168 4.10 8.38 1.21
CA ASN A 168 5.50 7.96 1.06
C ASN A 168 6.34 8.10 2.36
N ASN A 169 5.82 7.76 3.54
CA ASN A 169 6.56 7.86 4.80
C ASN A 169 6.14 6.92 5.94
N CYS A 170 5.48 5.80 5.65
CA CYS A 170 5.04 4.83 6.67
C CYS A 170 5.66 3.45 6.37
N GLU A 171 6.92 3.24 6.77
CA GLU A 171 7.66 2.02 6.44
C GLU A 171 7.54 0.90 7.49
N SER A 172 6.67 0.99 8.52
CA SER A 172 6.58 -0.10 9.52
C SER A 172 5.32 -0.16 10.41
N ASP A 173 4.12 0.11 9.89
CA ASP A 173 2.90 -0.07 10.70
C ASP A 173 2.36 -1.50 10.58
N TYR A 174 2.81 -2.38 11.47
CA TYR A 174 2.20 -3.70 11.69
C TYR A 174 0.75 -3.56 12.14
N SER A 175 -0.13 -4.41 11.63
CA SER A 175 -1.55 -4.43 11.98
C SER A 175 -2.01 -5.82 12.42
N ILE A 176 -3.01 -5.85 13.30
CA ILE A 176 -3.65 -7.08 13.77
C ILE A 176 -5.17 -6.96 13.59
N GLY A 177 -5.79 -8.06 13.14
CA GLY A 177 -7.22 -8.14 12.90
C GLY A 177 -7.95 -8.81 14.07
N CYS A 178 -9.07 -8.23 14.51
CA CYS A 178 -9.93 -8.84 15.52
C CYS A 178 -10.72 -10.02 14.93
N ASP A 179 -10.61 -11.20 15.53
CA ASP A 179 -11.29 -12.42 15.05
C ASP A 179 -12.81 -12.40 15.20
N LYS A 180 -13.37 -11.50 16.03
CA LYS A 180 -14.83 -11.36 16.23
C LYS A 180 -15.46 -10.37 15.26
N CYS A 181 -14.98 -9.12 15.23
CA CYS A 181 -15.58 -8.06 14.41
C CYS A 181 -14.90 -7.85 13.07
N ARG A 182 -13.78 -8.54 12.81
CA ARG A 182 -12.98 -8.46 11.56
C ARG A 182 -12.45 -7.05 11.26
N LYS A 183 -12.39 -6.17 12.27
CA LYS A 183 -11.76 -4.85 12.19
C LYS A 183 -10.25 -4.98 12.39
N TRP A 184 -9.47 -4.15 11.67
CA TRP A 184 -8.01 -4.10 11.76
C TRP A 184 -7.53 -2.90 12.59
N PHE A 185 -6.42 -3.08 13.28
CA PHE A 185 -5.85 -2.11 14.20
C PHE A 185 -4.32 -2.09 14.06
N HIS A 186 -3.70 -0.91 14.09
CA HIS A 186 -2.24 -0.81 14.18
C HIS A 186 -1.75 -1.23 15.56
N TRP A 187 -0.61 -1.93 15.61
CA TRP A 187 0.03 -2.31 16.88
C TRP A 187 0.19 -1.14 17.85
N GLY A 188 0.68 0.01 17.37
CA GLY A 188 0.86 1.20 18.19
C GLY A 188 -0.46 1.79 18.74
N CYS A 189 -1.58 1.60 18.04
CA CYS A 189 -2.89 2.11 18.48
C CYS A 189 -3.52 1.26 19.59
N ILE A 190 -3.18 -0.03 19.66
CA ILE A 190 -3.67 -0.96 20.69
C ILE A 190 -2.62 -1.25 21.77
N GLY A 191 -1.44 -0.60 21.71
CA GLY A 191 -0.36 -0.81 22.67
C GLY A 191 0.25 -2.21 22.59
N PHE A 192 0.24 -2.83 21.40
CA PHE A 192 0.79 -4.16 21.19
C PHE A 192 2.31 -4.08 21.08
N ASP A 193 3.01 -4.64 22.07
CA ASP A 193 4.46 -4.67 22.15
C ASP A 193 4.99 -6.04 21.67
N GLY A 194 4.86 -6.29 20.37
CA GLY A 194 5.69 -7.22 19.56
C GLY A 194 5.85 -8.68 19.98
N MET A 195 5.26 -9.16 21.08
CA MET A 195 5.45 -10.53 21.56
C MET A 195 4.11 -11.27 21.65
N LEU A 196 4.00 -12.33 20.84
CA LEU A 196 3.66 -13.72 21.20
C LEU A 196 2.83 -14.41 20.12
N ASN A 197 3.11 -15.72 19.97
CA ASN A 197 2.26 -16.71 19.31
C ASN A 197 0.83 -16.65 19.87
N MET A 198 -0.02 -15.84 19.26
CA MET A 198 -1.46 -15.87 19.52
C MET A 198 -2.20 -16.25 18.25
N ASP A 199 -2.82 -17.43 18.26
CA ASP A 199 -3.64 -17.93 17.16
C ASP A 199 -4.94 -17.13 16.97
N LYS A 200 -5.36 -16.34 17.99
CA LYS A 200 -6.56 -15.49 17.96
C LYS A 200 -6.39 -14.21 18.76
N TRP A 201 -6.84 -13.07 18.25
CA TRP A 201 -6.86 -11.78 18.94
C TRP A 201 -8.23 -11.10 18.86
N TYR A 202 -8.63 -10.41 19.93
CA TYR A 202 -9.91 -9.69 20.01
C TYR A 202 -9.65 -8.23 20.41
N CYS A 203 -10.36 -7.28 19.79
CA CYS A 203 -10.29 -5.88 20.20
C CYS A 203 -11.07 -5.63 21.50
N ASP A 204 -10.78 -4.54 22.21
CA ASP A 204 -11.44 -4.21 23.50
C ASP A 204 -12.97 -4.24 23.44
N ASP A 205 -13.57 -3.70 22.37
CA ASP A 205 -15.04 -3.73 22.16
C ASP A 205 -15.59 -5.18 22.08
N CYS A 206 -14.78 -6.09 21.55
CA CYS A 206 -15.12 -7.50 21.37
C CYS A 206 -14.81 -8.35 22.60
N GLU A 207 -13.86 -7.93 23.44
CA GLU A 207 -13.52 -8.54 24.73
C GLU A 207 -14.55 -8.19 25.80
N THR A 208 -14.90 -6.91 25.93
CA THR A 208 -15.93 -6.43 26.88
C THR A 208 -17.32 -7.02 26.63
N SER A 209 -17.60 -7.46 25.39
CA SER A 209 -18.82 -8.16 25.03
C SER A 209 -18.76 -9.68 25.29
N LYS A 210 -17.71 -10.22 25.93
CA LYS A 210 -17.69 -11.57 26.51
C LYS A 210 -18.09 -11.60 27.99
N GLU A 211 -17.84 -10.52 28.73
CA GLU A 211 -18.10 -10.47 30.19
C GLU A 211 -19.58 -10.29 30.54
N ASN A 212 -20.40 -9.75 29.64
CA ASN A 212 -21.84 -9.54 29.86
C ASN A 212 -22.73 -10.71 29.35
N SER A 213 -22.18 -11.92 29.25
CA SER A 213 -22.91 -13.13 28.81
C SER A 213 -22.89 -14.25 29.85
N LEU A 214 -22.66 -13.91 31.12
CA LEU A 214 -22.77 -14.80 32.28
C LEU A 214 -23.91 -14.34 33.20
#